data_AF-A0A9E1L9F3-F1
#
_entry.id   AF-A0A9E1L9F3-F1
#
_cell.length_a   1.000
_cell.length_b   1.000
_cell.length_c   1.000
_cell.angle_alpha   90.00
_cell.angle_beta   90.00
_cell.angle_gamma   90.00
#
_symmetry.space_group_name_H-M   'P 1'
#
loop_
_entity.id
_entity.type
_entity.pdbx_description
1 polymer ?
#
loop_
_entity_poly.entity_id
_entity_poly.type
_entity_poly.pdbx_seq_one_letter_code
_entity_poly.pdbx_strand_id
1 'polypeptide(L)'
;WPYGDISIFWSFLSHGIIILNVVWLIFVNNMRCRKGSLLNTFLVTNAAVFIIGIINKVLGENTNYWFICEKPGGDNPFLIGEWPYYLFTFEIAAFFVMLIIYLPMWYVVNRSQKVDLPLT
;
A
#
# COMPACT_ATOMS: atom_id res chain seq x y z
N TRP A 1 0.73 -25.96 18.58
CA TRP A 1 1.92 -26.02 17.70
C TRP A 1 2.98 -25.12 18.33
N PRO A 2 4.15 -25.62 18.74
CA PRO A 2 5.08 -24.88 19.60
C PRO A 2 5.82 -23.71 18.92
N TYR A 3 5.60 -23.49 17.61
CA TYR A 3 6.18 -22.40 16.82
C TYR A 3 5.21 -21.24 16.54
N GLY A 4 4.01 -21.26 17.13
CA GLY A 4 3.03 -20.18 16.95
C GLY A 4 3.59 -18.82 17.41
N ASP A 5 4.19 -18.79 18.58
CA ASP A 5 4.65 -17.52 19.19
C ASP A 5 5.84 -16.90 18.44
N ILE A 6 6.78 -17.73 17.97
CA ILE A 6 7.95 -17.23 17.22
C ILE A 6 7.56 -16.73 15.83
N SER A 7 6.64 -17.40 15.14
CA SER A 7 6.19 -16.99 13.81
C SER A 7 5.37 -15.70 13.85
N ILE A 8 4.50 -15.57 14.85
CA ILE A 8 3.74 -14.34 15.12
C ILE A 8 4.70 -13.19 15.44
N PHE A 9 5.68 -13.41 16.34
CA PHE A 9 6.69 -12.42 16.66
C PHE A 9 7.45 -11.95 15.43
N TRP A 10 7.95 -12.87 14.59
CA TRP A 10 8.67 -12.52 13.36
C TRP A 10 7.79 -11.76 12.36
N SER A 11 6.50 -12.12 12.25
CA SER A 11 5.55 -11.40 11.41
C SER A 11 5.41 -9.94 11.86
N PHE A 12 5.14 -9.71 13.15
CA PHE A 12 5.00 -8.35 13.67
C PHE A 12 6.31 -7.55 13.63
N LEU A 13 7.45 -8.18 13.91
CA LEU A 13 8.75 -7.55 13.86
C LEU A 13 9.09 -7.10 12.42
N SER A 14 8.95 -8.00 11.44
CA SER A 14 9.25 -7.69 10.04
C SER A 14 8.38 -6.58 9.48
N HIS A 15 7.06 -6.62 9.74
CA HIS A 15 6.15 -5.55 9.32
C HIS A 15 6.43 -4.23 10.03
N GLY A 16 6.75 -4.27 11.33
CA GLY A 16 7.13 -3.08 12.10
C GLY A 16 8.39 -2.40 11.58
N ILE A 17 9.40 -3.18 11.17
CA ILE A 17 10.65 -2.65 10.61
C ILE A 17 10.42 -1.94 9.27
N ILE A 18 9.49 -2.42 8.43
CA ILE A 18 9.14 -1.75 7.16
C ILE A 18 8.61 -0.34 7.46
N ILE A 19 7.70 -0.21 8.43
CA ILE A 19 7.12 1.09 8.83
C ILE A 19 8.21 1.98 9.41
N LEU A 20 9.06 1.44 10.31
CA LEU A 20 10.16 2.17 10.92
C LEU A 20 11.14 2.71 9.88
N ASN A 21 11.44 1.93 8.83
CA ASN A 21 12.31 2.35 7.74
C ASN A 21 11.74 3.57 7.00
N VAL A 22 10.46 3.53 6.65
CA VAL A 22 9.79 4.68 6.00
C VAL A 22 9.83 5.92 6.88
N VAL A 23 9.55 5.77 8.19
CA VAL A 23 9.64 6.85 9.17
C VAL A 23 11.07 7.41 9.24
N TRP A 24 12.09 6.56 9.26
CA TRP A 24 13.49 6.96 9.26
C TRP A 24 13.85 7.79 8.03
N LEU A 25 13.45 7.34 6.83
CA LEU A 25 13.70 8.07 5.59
C LEU A 25 13.04 9.46 5.60
N ILE A 26 11.87 9.58 6.21
CA ILE A 26 11.15 10.85 6.34
C ILE A 26 11.86 11.79 7.31
N PHE A 27 12.18 11.35 8.54
CA PHE A 27 12.68 12.24 9.59
C PHE A 27 14.20 12.43 9.56
N VAL A 28 14.96 11.38 9.32
CA VAL A 28 16.43 11.42 9.36
C VAL A 28 16.99 11.83 8.00
N ASN A 29 16.53 11.20 6.91
CA ASN A 29 17.01 11.51 5.57
C ASN A 29 16.25 12.67 4.90
N ASN A 30 15.30 13.31 5.59
CA ASN A 30 14.47 14.40 5.08
C ASN A 30 13.78 14.11 3.74
N MET A 31 13.52 12.83 3.44
CA MET A 31 12.85 12.44 2.20
C MET A 31 11.36 12.78 2.28
N ARG A 32 10.78 13.12 1.12
CA ARG A 32 9.37 13.43 1.00
C ARG A 32 8.77 12.81 -0.25
N CYS A 33 7.46 12.61 -0.25
CA CYS A 33 6.75 12.10 -1.41
C CYS A 33 6.82 13.10 -2.58
N ARG A 34 7.19 12.61 -3.77
CA ARG A 34 7.21 13.42 -4.99
C ARG A 34 5.79 13.84 -5.38
N LYS A 35 5.65 15.01 -6.04
CA LYS A 35 4.38 15.43 -6.67
C LYS A 35 3.91 14.35 -7.65
N GLY A 36 2.65 13.94 -7.52
CA GLY A 36 2.06 12.88 -8.35
C GLY A 36 2.42 11.45 -7.92
N SER A 37 3.20 11.27 -6.85
CA SER A 37 3.57 9.93 -6.36
C SER A 37 2.35 9.10 -5.97
N LEU A 38 1.29 9.71 -5.42
CA LEU A 38 0.06 9.01 -5.05
C LEU A 38 -0.59 8.35 -6.28
N LEU A 39 -0.73 9.10 -7.38
CA LEU A 39 -1.30 8.59 -8.62
C LEU A 39 -0.40 7.51 -9.25
N ASN A 40 0.92 7.70 -9.22
CA ASN A 40 1.86 6.69 -9.71
C ASN A 40 1.74 5.38 -8.92
N THR A 41 1.70 5.44 -7.59
CA THR A 41 1.51 4.25 -6.75
C THR A 41 0.18 3.57 -7.06
N PHE A 42 -0.90 4.35 -7.17
CA PHE A 42 -2.22 3.81 -7.51
C PHE A 42 -2.23 3.07 -8.86
N LEU A 43 -1.63 3.65 -9.90
CA LEU A 43 -1.54 3.04 -11.23
C LEU A 43 -0.66 1.78 -11.23
N VAL A 44 0.49 1.83 -10.55
CA VAL A 44 1.40 0.67 -10.44
C VAL A 44 0.74 -0.48 -9.70
N THR A 45 0.04 -0.20 -8.59
CA THR A 45 -0.69 -1.21 -7.83
C THR A 45 -1.81 -1.83 -8.66
N ASN A 46 -2.59 -1.03 -9.39
CA ASN A 46 -3.61 -1.54 -10.30
C ASN A 46 -3.04 -2.41 -11.43
N ALA A 47 -1.91 -1.99 -12.02
CA ALA A 47 -1.20 -2.79 -13.00
C ALA A 47 -0.72 -4.12 -12.41
N ALA A 48 -0.22 -4.12 -11.17
CA ALA A 48 0.17 -5.34 -10.47
C ALA A 48 -1.03 -6.25 -10.19
N VAL A 49 -2.16 -5.71 -9.74
CA VAL A 49 -3.42 -6.47 -9.55
C VAL A 49 -3.85 -7.14 -10.85
N PHE A 50 -3.77 -6.43 -11.98
CA PHE A 50 -4.09 -7.00 -13.29
C PHE A 50 -3.15 -8.17 -13.66
N ILE A 51 -1.84 -8.00 -13.47
CA ILE A 51 -0.85 -9.07 -13.73
C ILE A 51 -1.09 -10.28 -12.82
N ILE A 52 -1.33 -10.06 -11.53
CA ILE A 52 -1.61 -11.14 -10.57
C ILE A 52 -2.93 -11.84 -10.90
N GLY A 53 -3.94 -11.11 -11.37
CA GLY A 53 -5.18 -11.69 -11.87
C GLY A 53 -4.96 -12.64 -13.06
N ILE A 54 -4.08 -12.28 -13.99
CA ILE A 54 -3.67 -13.17 -15.09
C ILE A 54 -2.96 -14.41 -14.54
N ILE A 55 -2.02 -14.22 -13.61
CA ILE A 55 -1.27 -15.31 -12.98
C ILE A 55 -2.21 -16.29 -12.25
N ASN A 56 -3.18 -15.79 -11.48
CA ASN A 56 -4.19 -16.61 -10.82
C ASN A 56 -4.97 -17.45 -11.83
N LYS A 57 -5.36 -16.85 -12.97
CA LYS A 57 -6.06 -17.56 -14.05
C LYS A 57 -5.19 -18.64 -14.70
N VAL A 58 -3.88 -18.41 -14.85
CA VAL A 58 -2.94 -19.36 -15.48
C VAL A 58 -2.61 -20.53 -14.54
N LEU A 59 -2.49 -20.28 -13.23
CA LEU A 59 -2.13 -21.30 -12.23
C LEU A 59 -3.31 -22.20 -11.82
N GLY A 60 -4.56 -21.79 -12.09
CA GLY A 60 -5.77 -22.59 -11.92
C GLY A 60 -6.69 -22.10 -10.80
N GLU A 61 -7.87 -22.72 -10.68
CA GLU A 61 -8.98 -22.26 -9.81
C GLU A 61 -8.64 -22.21 -8.31
N ASN A 62 -7.64 -22.97 -7.86
CA ASN A 62 -7.24 -23.00 -6.44
C ASN A 62 -6.22 -21.92 -6.05
N THR A 63 -5.82 -21.06 -6.99
CA THR A 63 -4.82 -19.99 -6.76
C THR A 63 -5.50 -18.65 -6.58
N ASN A 64 -5.41 -18.11 -5.36
CA ASN A 64 -6.01 -16.83 -5.01
C ASN A 64 -4.97 -15.88 -4.39
N TYR A 65 -3.95 -15.53 -5.17
CA TYR A 65 -2.99 -14.52 -4.73
C TYR A 65 -3.67 -13.16 -4.61
N TRP A 66 -3.29 -12.43 -3.55
CA TRP A 66 -3.83 -11.12 -3.19
C TRP A 66 -5.35 -11.09 -2.97
N PHE A 67 -5.98 -12.26 -2.82
CA PHE A 67 -7.42 -12.39 -2.65
C PHE A 67 -8.20 -11.66 -3.74
N ILE A 68 -7.79 -11.83 -5.00
CA ILE A 68 -8.43 -11.19 -6.17
C ILE A 68 -9.61 -12.02 -6.68
N CYS A 69 -9.54 -13.36 -6.58
CA CYS A 69 -10.53 -14.27 -7.13
C CYS A 69 -11.60 -14.63 -6.11
N GLU A 70 -11.23 -14.74 -4.83
CA GLU A 70 -12.14 -15.07 -3.74
C GLU A 70 -11.83 -14.20 -2.51
N LYS A 71 -12.88 -13.78 -1.80
CA LYS A 71 -12.75 -12.98 -0.57
C LYS A 71 -12.06 -13.81 0.52
N PRO A 72 -11.15 -13.22 1.33
CA PRO A 72 -10.60 -13.94 2.49
C PRO A 72 -11.70 -14.28 3.50
N GLY A 73 -11.59 -15.45 4.13
CA GLY A 73 -12.48 -15.88 5.21
C GLY A 73 -12.23 -15.08 6.49
N GLY A 74 -12.84 -13.90 6.61
CA GLY A 74 -12.79 -13.06 7.80
C GLY A 74 -13.70 -11.84 7.68
N ASP A 75 -14.30 -11.45 8.81
CA ASP A 75 -15.15 -10.25 8.88
C ASP A 75 -14.27 -9.00 8.85
N ASN A 76 -14.20 -8.36 7.69
CA ASN A 76 -13.51 -7.09 7.50
C ASN A 76 -14.50 -6.01 7.04
N PRO A 77 -14.59 -4.88 7.75
CA PRO A 77 -15.52 -3.79 7.40
C PRO A 77 -15.25 -3.15 6.03
N PHE A 78 -14.07 -3.35 5.44
CA PHE A 78 -13.72 -2.81 4.11
C PHE A 78 -14.06 -3.77 2.95
N LEU A 79 -14.37 -5.03 3.24
CA LEU A 79 -14.70 -6.05 2.23
C LEU A 79 -16.22 -6.17 2.08
N ILE A 80 -16.81 -5.18 1.41
CA ILE A 80 -18.26 -5.05 1.24
C ILE A 80 -18.67 -5.54 -0.15
N GLY A 81 -19.63 -6.46 -0.20
CA GLY A 81 -20.17 -7.02 -1.44
C GLY A 81 -19.49 -8.33 -1.88
N GLU A 82 -20.06 -8.95 -2.90
CA GLU A 82 -19.51 -10.15 -3.54
C GLU A 82 -18.45 -9.79 -4.58
N TRP A 83 -17.73 -10.79 -5.09
CA TRP A 83 -16.84 -10.59 -6.22
C TRP A 83 -17.61 -10.03 -7.43
N PRO A 84 -17.13 -8.99 -8.14
CA PRO A 84 -15.88 -8.23 -7.97
C PRO A 84 -16.03 -6.93 -7.15
N TYR A 85 -17.20 -6.65 -6.57
CA TYR A 85 -17.50 -5.38 -5.89
C TYR A 85 -16.61 -5.10 -4.69
N TYR A 86 -16.23 -6.12 -3.91
CA TYR A 86 -15.36 -5.93 -2.74
C TYR A 86 -13.97 -5.40 -3.11
N LEU A 87 -13.48 -5.68 -4.34
CA LEU A 87 -12.20 -5.17 -4.80
C LEU A 87 -12.25 -3.65 -4.96
N PHE A 88 -13.35 -3.14 -5.53
CA PHE A 88 -13.54 -1.69 -5.67
C PHE A 88 -13.74 -0.99 -4.33
N THR A 89 -14.52 -1.57 -3.40
CA THR A 89 -14.70 -0.96 -2.07
C THR A 89 -13.39 -0.94 -1.30
N PHE A 90 -12.61 -2.01 -1.40
CA PHE A 90 -11.29 -2.10 -0.78
C PHE A 90 -10.29 -1.11 -1.40
N GLU A 91 -10.29 -1.00 -2.73
CA GLU A 91 -9.45 -0.05 -3.46
C GLU A 91 -9.76 1.40 -3.08
N ILE A 92 -11.04 1.75 -2.98
CA ILE A 92 -11.48 3.08 -2.52
C ILE A 92 -10.98 3.35 -1.10
N ALA A 93 -11.18 2.40 -0.18
CA ALA A 93 -10.69 2.53 1.20
C ALA A 93 -9.17 2.70 1.26
N ALA A 94 -8.42 1.89 0.50
CA ALA A 94 -6.98 1.98 0.40
C ALA A 94 -6.52 3.33 -0.16
N PHE A 95 -7.20 3.84 -1.21
CA PHE A 95 -6.92 5.14 -1.79
C PHE A 95 -7.10 6.27 -0.76
N PHE A 96 -8.18 6.24 0.03
CA PHE A 96 -8.40 7.23 1.09
C PHE A 96 -7.31 7.19 2.17
N VAL A 97 -6.90 5.99 2.62
CA VAL A 97 -5.81 5.85 3.58
C VAL A 97 -4.50 6.41 3.02
N MET A 98 -4.16 6.07 1.78
CA MET A 98 -2.97 6.60 1.10
C MET A 98 -3.04 8.12 0.93
N LEU A 99 -4.21 8.67 0.61
CA LEU A 99 -4.44 10.11 0.50
C LEU A 99 -4.18 10.80 1.84
N ILE A 100 -4.71 10.28 2.95
CA ILE A 100 -4.50 10.83 4.30
C ILE A 100 -3.00 10.86 4.65
N ILE A 101 -2.25 9.81 4.33
CA ILE A 101 -0.80 9.74 4.56
C ILE A 101 -0.05 10.72 3.65
N TYR A 102 -0.49 10.87 2.39
CA TYR A 102 0.15 11.74 1.41
C TYR A 102 -0.09 13.24 1.69
N LEU A 103 -1.24 13.63 2.24
CA LEU A 103 -1.61 15.02 2.53
C LEU A 103 -0.58 15.82 3.35
N PRO A 104 -0.13 15.37 4.54
CA PRO A 104 0.86 16.12 5.33
C PRO A 104 2.19 16.24 4.59
N MET A 105 2.59 15.19 3.87
CA MET A 105 3.82 15.18 3.08
C MET A 105 3.74 16.17 1.92
N TRP A 106 2.61 16.22 1.22
CA TRP A 106 2.36 17.18 0.15
C TRP A 106 2.32 18.64 0.65
N TYR A 107 1.70 18.89 1.80
CA TYR A 107 1.65 20.22 2.41
C TYR A 107 3.05 20.71 2.80
N VAL A 108 3.87 19.85 3.42
CA VAL A 108 5.24 20.18 3.82
C VAL A 108 6.17 20.38 2.61
N VAL A 109 6.00 19.59 1.55
CA VAL A 109 6.85 19.65 0.33
C VAL A 109 6.65 20.93 -0.48
N ASN A 110 5.50 21.59 -0.37
CA ASN A 110 5.20 22.78 -1.18
C ASN A 110 6.04 24.03 -0.82
N ARG A 111 7.05 23.92 0.06
CA ARG A 111 7.86 25.07 0.51
C ARG A 111 9.38 24.86 0.53
N SER A 112 9.92 23.66 0.29
CA SER A 112 11.39 23.48 0.25
C SER A 112 12.02 23.75 -1.13
N GLN A 113 11.26 23.64 -2.23
CA GLN A 113 11.82 23.83 -3.58
C GLN A 113 12.03 25.30 -3.99
N LYS A 114 11.56 26.28 -3.22
CA LYS A 114 11.77 27.70 -3.56
C LYS A 114 13.09 28.28 -3.01
N VAL A 115 13.89 27.50 -2.28
CA VAL A 115 15.10 28.01 -1.61
C VAL A 115 16.36 27.84 -2.48
N ASP A 116 16.32 27.01 -3.53
CA ASP A 116 17.50 26.71 -4.37
C ASP A 116 17.41 27.30 -5.80
N LEU A 117 16.72 28.43 -6.00
CA LEU A 117 16.91 29.21 -7.23
C LEU A 117 18.20 30.03 -7.05
N PRO A 118 19.29 29.74 -7.80
CA PRO A 118 20.40 30.67 -7.84
C PRO A 118 19.87 32.00 -8.38
N LEU A 119 20.17 33.08 -7.65
CA LEU A 119 19.98 34.45 -8.13
C LEU A 119 20.89 34.63 -9.35
N THR A 120 20.33 34.46 -10.55
CA THR A 120 20.90 34.94 -11.81
C THR A 120 19.85 35.73 -12.55
#